data_AF-A0A9D8GAG6-F1
#
_entry.id   AF-A0A9D8GAG6-F1
#
_cell.length_a   1.000
_cell.length_b   1.000
_cell.length_c   1.000
_cell.angle_alpha   90.00
_cell.angle_beta   90.00
_cell.angle_gamma   90.00
#
_symmetry.space_group_name_H-M   'P 1'
#
loop_
_entity.id
_entity.type
_entity.pdbx_description
1 polymer ?
#
loop_
_entity_poly.entity_id
_entity_poly.type
_entity_poly.pdbx_seq_one_letter_code
_entity_poly.pdbx_strand_id
1 'polypeptide(L)' 'ADVAARINREVNAALKAPEVIERLTRAGAEPVGGTPEAFKAIIRSEYENWKALIARAGIKPESGA' A
#
# COMPACT_ATOMS: atom_id res chain seq x y z
N ALA A 1 14.06 -15.65 13.29
CA ALA A 1 12.80 -15.38 12.56
C ALA A 1 13.03 -14.18 11.67
N ASP A 2 12.60 -14.23 10.41
CA ASP A 2 12.64 -13.09 9.50
C ASP A 2 11.83 -11.92 10.10
N VAL A 3 12.45 -10.75 10.22
CA VAL A 3 11.86 -9.55 10.83
C VAL A 3 10.63 -9.11 10.05
N ALA A 4 10.66 -9.19 8.72
CA ALA A 4 9.54 -8.83 7.86
C ALA A 4 8.32 -9.72 8.13
N ALA A 5 8.54 -11.03 8.24
CA ALA A 5 7.47 -11.98 8.56
C ALA A 5 6.83 -11.71 9.93
N ARG A 6 7.64 -11.35 10.94
CA ARG A 6 7.11 -10.99 12.26
C ARG A 6 6.26 -9.71 12.19
N ILE A 7 6.76 -8.65 11.56
CA ILE A 7 6.02 -7.40 11.43
C ILE A 7 4.71 -7.62 10.68
N ASN A 8 4.73 -8.35 9.55
CA ASN A 8 3.53 -8.62 8.78
C ASN A 8 2.46 -9.33 9.64
N ARG A 9 2.85 -10.32 10.44
CA ARG A 9 1.92 -11.02 11.33
C ARG A 9 1.28 -10.07 12.34
N GLU A 10 2.08 -9.27 13.04
CA GLU A 10 1.56 -8.37 14.08
C GLU A 10 0.67 -7.26 13.48
N VAL A 11 1.03 -6.72 12.30
CA VAL A 11 0.20 -5.75 11.59
C VAL A 11 -1.14 -6.36 11.18
N ASN A 12 -1.15 -7.58 10.63
CA ASN A 12 -2.39 -8.27 10.29
C ASN A 12 -3.27 -8.56 11.51
N ALA A 13 -2.68 -8.78 12.69
CA ALA A 13 -3.44 -8.91 13.93
C ALA A 13 -4.05 -7.56 14.34
N ALA A 14 -3.27 -6.48 14.30
CA ALA A 14 -3.73 -5.14 14.65
C ALA A 14 -4.86 -4.63 13.73
N LEU A 15 -4.81 -4.92 12.42
CA LEU A 15 -5.84 -4.52 11.46
C LEU A 15 -7.21 -5.17 11.72
N LYS A 16 -7.29 -6.18 12.58
CA LYS A 16 -8.56 -6.83 13.00
C LYS A 16 -9.12 -6.23 14.29
N ALA A 17 -8.36 -5.39 14.99
CA ALA A 17 -8.80 -4.79 16.23
C ALA A 17 -9.87 -3.71 15.95
N PRO A 18 -11.03 -3.72 16.62
CA PRO A 18 -12.14 -2.80 16.34
C PRO A 18 -11.74 -1.33 16.37
N GLU A 19 -10.91 -0.94 17.34
CA GLU A 19 -10.42 0.43 17.49
C GLU A 19 -9.52 0.88 16.33
N VAL A 20 -8.77 -0.05 15.74
CA VAL A 20 -7.91 0.21 14.57
C VAL A 20 -8.77 0.34 13.32
N ILE A 21 -9.76 -0.54 13.15
CA ILE A 21 -10.72 -0.46 12.04
C ILE A 21 -11.47 0.87 12.10
N GLU A 22 -12.00 1.25 13.26
CA GLU A 22 -12.72 2.51 13.44
C GLU A 22 -11.85 3.72 13.11
N ARG A 23 -10.60 3.73 13.57
CA ARG A 23 -9.68 4.84 13.32
C ARG A 23 -9.32 4.97 11.84
N LEU A 24 -9.05 3.85 11.15
CA LEU A 24 -8.71 3.85 9.73
C LEU A 24 -9.91 4.25 8.86
N THR A 25 -11.08 3.69 9.14
CA THR A 25 -12.32 4.03 8.42
C THR A 25 -12.73 5.48 8.61
N ARG A 26 -12.57 6.05 9.81
CA ARG A 26 -12.77 7.49 10.07
C ARG A 26 -11.81 8.37 9.28
N ALA A 27 -10.61 7.87 8.97
CA ALA A 27 -9.64 8.54 8.12
C ALA A 27 -9.87 8.31 6.61
N GLY A 28 -10.97 7.63 6.24
CA GLY A 28 -11.27 7.30 4.84
C GLY A 28 -10.46 6.14 4.28
N ALA A 29 -9.80 5.34 5.13
CA ALA A 29 -8.99 4.20 4.74
C ALA A 29 -9.71 2.88 5.02
N GLU A 30 -9.49 1.89 4.14
CA GLU A 30 -9.96 0.52 4.32
C GLU A 30 -8.79 -0.39 4.78
N PRO A 31 -8.89 -1.05 5.94
CA PRO A 31 -7.88 -2.00 6.38
C PRO A 31 -7.98 -3.32 5.60
N VAL A 32 -6.95 -3.64 4.80
CA VAL A 32 -6.95 -4.84 3.95
C VAL A 32 -6.05 -5.96 4.51
N GLY A 33 -4.85 -5.62 4.99
CA GLY A 33 -3.85 -6.61 5.41
C GLY A 33 -3.30 -7.43 4.24
N GLY A 34 -2.86 -8.66 4.51
CA GLY A 34 -2.40 -9.61 3.49
C GLY A 34 -0.99 -10.18 3.71
N THR A 35 -0.40 -10.68 2.64
CA THR A 35 0.97 -11.22 2.63
C THR A 35 1.97 -10.22 2.04
N PRO A 36 3.26 -10.32 2.39
CA PRO A 36 4.30 -9.49 1.76
C PRO A 36 4.33 -9.62 0.24
N GLU A 37 4.05 -10.82 -0.30
CA GLU A 37 4.03 -11.09 -1.73
C GLU A 37 2.84 -10.39 -2.41
N ALA A 38 1.66 -10.41 -1.79
CA ALA A 38 0.50 -9.68 -2.28
C ALA A 38 0.77 -8.16 -2.31
N PHE A 39 1.39 -7.63 -1.25
CA PHE A 39 1.78 -6.22 -1.21
C PHE A 39 2.79 -5.86 -2.31
N LYS A 40 3.80 -6.72 -2.53
CA LYS A 40 4.77 -6.56 -3.63
C LYS A 40 4.10 -6.55 -5.01
N ALA A 41 3.10 -7.41 -5.21
CA ALA A 41 2.35 -7.47 -6.46
C ALA A 41 1.55 -6.19 -6.70
N ILE A 42 0.90 -5.64 -5.67
CA ILE A 42 0.18 -4.36 -5.74
C ILE A 42 1.13 -3.24 -6.15
N ILE A 43 2.26 -3.07 -5.46
CA ILE A 43 3.23 -2.01 -5.77
C ILE A 43 3.73 -2.12 -7.23
N ARG A 44 4.01 -3.34 -7.71
CA ARG A 44 4.42 -3.55 -9.09
C ARG A 44 3.31 -3.14 -10.07
N SER A 45 2.07 -3.56 -9.82
CA SER A 45 0.92 -3.24 -10.66
C SER A 45 0.68 -1.72 -10.74
N GLU A 46 0.63 -1.06 -9.59
CA GLU A 46 0.49 0.39 -9.49
C GLU A 46 1.60 1.10 -10.26
N TYR A 47 2.85 0.70 -10.05
CA TYR A 47 3.99 1.30 -10.75
C TYR A 47 3.85 1.24 -12.27
N GLU A 48 3.50 0.07 -12.84
CA GLU A 48 3.34 -0.06 -14.29
C GLU A 48 2.13 0.73 -14.82
N ASN A 49 1.02 0.75 -14.08
CA ASN A 49 -0.19 1.48 -14.46
C ASN A 49 0.06 3.00 -14.47
N TRP A 50 0.66 3.53 -13.42
CA TRP A 50 0.98 4.96 -13.32
C TRP A 50 2.03 5.37 -14.35
N LYS A 51 3.05 4.54 -14.59
CA LYS A 51 4.04 4.77 -15.65
C LYS A 51 3.37 4.88 -17.02
N ALA A 52 2.47 3.96 -17.35
CA ALA A 52 1.74 3.99 -18.62
C ALA A 52 0.83 5.22 -18.74
N LEU A 53 0.16 5.61 -17.65
CA LEU A 53 -0.68 6.80 -17.62
C LEU A 53 0.13 8.08 -17.82
N ILE A 54 1.24 8.25 -17.09
CA ILE A 54 2.15 9.41 -17.21
C ILE A 54 2.63 9.56 -18.65
N ALA A 55 3.06 8.46 -19.27
CA ALA A 55 3.52 8.47 -20.66
C ALA A 55 2.40 8.87 -21.63
N ARG A 56 1.18 8.34 -21.47
CA ARG A 56 0.02 8.70 -22.31
C ARG A 56 -0.44 10.14 -22.12
N ALA A 57 -0.40 10.65 -20.88
CA ALA A 57 -0.83 12.00 -20.54
C ALA A 57 0.24 13.06 -20.87
N GLY A 58 1.46 12.66 -21.27
CA GLY A 58 2.55 13.58 -21.55
C GLY A 58 3.04 14.34 -20.32
N ILE A 59 2.75 13.82 -19.11
CA ILE A 59 3.14 14.44 -17.85
C ILE A 59 4.65 14.31 -17.70
N LYS A 60 5.32 15.43 -17.46
CA LYS A 60 6.75 15.47 -17.18
C LYS A 60 6.94 15.80 -15.70
N PRO A 61 8.01 15.30 -15.05
CA PRO A 61 8.40 15.80 -13.75
C PRO A 61 8.51 17.32 -13.82
N GLU A 62 8.00 18.02 -12.81
CA GLU A 62 8.35 19.42 -12.62
C GLU A 62 9.88 19.52 -12.54
N SER A 63 10.48 20.22 -13.49
CA SER A 63 11.91 20.48 -13.46
C SER A 63 12.18 21.42 -12.30
N GLY A 64 12.54 20.86 -11.14
CA GLY A 64 13.23 21.60 -10.10
C GLY A 64 14.65 21.90 -10.57
N ALA A 65 14.82 23.04 -11.25
CA ALA A 65 16.09 23.74 -11.38
C ALA A 65 15.91 25.13 -10.76
#